data_AF-A0A1A8WS42-F1
#
_entry.id   AF-A0A1A8WS42-F1
#
_cell.length_a   1.000
_cell.length_b   1.000
_cell.length_c   1.000
_cell.angle_alpha   90.00
_cell.angle_beta   90.00
_cell.angle_gamma   90.00
#
_symmetry.space_group_name_H-M   'P 1'
#
loop_
_entity.id
_entity.type
_entity.pdbx_description
1 polymer ?
#
loop_
_entity_poly.entity_id
_entity_poly.type
_entity_poly.pdbx_seq_one_letter_code
_entity_poly.pdbx_strand_id
1 'polypeptide(L)'
;MESCSSWDYTGFGSGTSQYLGKKEFKQALKQIPSRTTSLKTKTSKNEFRDGCLKLADYLIKIKDKPPDYTDPNRWVPVLKNHFGHKFKELSQHGGCPMIFEQKDRDLLELKYDALDFCEKNNEYQKKLNAFKKRGSSTYNCNNDAKCISECTEYSTWFISKKKYFEEKKGLT
;
A
#
# COMPACT_ATOMS: atom_id res chain seq x y z
N MET A 1 2.32 -3.44 -11.91
CA MET A 1 2.25 -4.91 -11.82
C MET A 1 0.83 -5.30 -12.17
N GLU A 2 0.69 -5.76 -13.40
CA GLU A 2 -0.57 -6.19 -13.97
C GLU A 2 -1.08 -7.44 -13.26
N SER A 3 -2.40 -7.53 -13.25
CA SER A 3 -3.20 -8.57 -12.65
C SER A 3 -2.88 -9.96 -13.21
N CYS A 4 -2.27 -10.81 -12.40
CA CYS A 4 -2.44 -12.27 -12.51
C CYS A 4 -3.17 -12.79 -11.27
N SER A 5 -4.38 -12.27 -11.03
CA SER A 5 -5.32 -12.94 -10.14
C SER A 5 -6.07 -13.95 -10.99
N SER A 6 -5.61 -15.20 -11.00
CA SER A 6 -6.51 -16.30 -11.34
C SER A 6 -7.74 -16.13 -10.45
N TRP A 7 -8.92 -16.09 -11.07
CA TRP A 7 -10.18 -16.07 -10.31
C TRP A 7 -10.30 -17.42 -9.62
N ASP A 8 -9.98 -17.46 -8.33
CA ASP A 8 -10.19 -18.65 -7.52
C ASP A 8 -11.68 -18.72 -7.15
N TYR A 9 -12.45 -19.42 -8.00
CA TYR A 9 -13.88 -19.64 -7.82
C TYR A 9 -14.21 -20.60 -6.66
N THR A 10 -13.22 -21.13 -5.92
CA THR A 10 -13.44 -22.09 -4.81
C THR A 10 -14.23 -21.50 -3.63
N GLY A 11 -14.39 -20.18 -3.56
CA GLY A 11 -15.20 -19.48 -2.57
C GLY A 11 -16.65 -19.16 -3.02
N PHE A 12 -17.14 -19.72 -4.12
CA PHE A 12 -18.55 -19.67 -4.52
C PHE A 12 -19.20 -21.05 -4.32
N GLY A 13 -20.25 -21.15 -3.50
CA GLY A 13 -21.07 -22.37 -3.36
C GLY A 13 -21.50 -22.74 -1.93
N SER A 14 -22.04 -23.95 -1.75
CA SER A 14 -22.57 -24.47 -0.47
C SER A 14 -21.56 -24.50 0.69
N GLY A 15 -20.26 -24.50 0.40
CA GLY A 15 -19.18 -24.47 1.40
C GLY A 15 -19.04 -23.12 2.14
N THR A 16 -19.42 -22.00 1.52
CA THR A 16 -19.35 -20.65 2.14
C THR A 16 -20.24 -20.54 3.38
N SER A 17 -21.39 -21.22 3.38
CA SER A 17 -22.38 -21.21 4.47
C SER A 17 -21.82 -21.77 5.77
N GLN A 18 -20.86 -22.70 5.69
CA GLN A 18 -20.22 -23.33 6.87
C GLN A 18 -19.38 -22.32 7.68
N TYR A 19 -18.93 -21.24 7.05
CA TYR A 19 -18.13 -20.20 7.68
C TYR A 19 -19.00 -19.12 8.33
N LEU A 20 -20.19 -18.82 7.79
CA LEU A 20 -21.04 -17.70 8.22
C LEU A 20 -21.43 -17.76 9.72
N GLY A 21 -21.63 -18.97 10.25
CA GLY A 21 -21.99 -19.18 11.65
C GLY A 21 -20.83 -19.04 12.64
N LYS A 22 -19.58 -19.10 12.15
CA LYS A 22 -18.37 -19.23 12.96
C LYS A 22 -17.95 -17.90 13.58
N LYS A 23 -17.26 -17.96 14.74
CA LYS A 23 -16.89 -16.78 15.52
C LYS A 23 -15.91 -15.89 14.78
N GLU A 24 -14.95 -16.49 14.09
CA GLU A 24 -13.90 -15.85 13.31
C GLU A 24 -14.50 -15.07 12.14
N PHE A 25 -15.46 -15.66 11.42
CA PHE A 25 -16.15 -14.99 10.33
C PHE A 25 -17.05 -13.85 10.84
N LYS A 26 -17.76 -14.04 11.95
CA LYS A 26 -18.53 -12.96 12.60
C LYS A 26 -17.63 -11.80 13.05
N GLN A 27 -16.43 -12.10 13.52
CA GLN A 27 -15.45 -11.07 13.84
C GLN A 27 -14.97 -10.33 12.59
N ALA A 28 -14.68 -11.04 11.50
CA ALA A 28 -14.34 -10.45 10.21
C ALA A 28 -15.47 -9.55 9.67
N LEU A 29 -16.73 -9.99 9.77
CA LEU A 29 -17.93 -9.22 9.41
C LEU A 29 -18.05 -7.90 10.17
N LYS A 30 -17.61 -7.84 11.43
CA LYS A 30 -17.61 -6.61 12.22
C LYS A 30 -16.42 -5.72 11.89
N GLN A 31 -15.22 -6.30 11.84
CA GLN A 31 -13.97 -5.55 11.78
C GLN A 31 -13.63 -5.03 10.39
N ILE A 32 -13.75 -5.86 9.34
CA ILE A 32 -13.33 -5.48 7.99
C ILE A 32 -14.18 -4.33 7.46
N PRO A 33 -15.53 -4.40 7.46
CA PRO A 33 -16.36 -3.30 6.97
C PRO A 33 -16.12 -2.01 7.76
N SER A 34 -16.08 -2.09 9.10
CA SER A 34 -15.83 -0.92 9.96
C SER A 34 -14.50 -0.22 9.62
N ARG A 35 -13.41 -0.99 9.47
CA ARG A 35 -12.09 -0.45 9.12
C ARG A 35 -12.07 0.12 7.70
N THR A 36 -12.64 -0.58 6.72
CA THR A 36 -12.70 -0.08 5.35
C THR A 36 -13.53 1.22 5.23
N THR A 37 -14.66 1.32 5.92
CA THR A 37 -15.46 2.55 5.97
C THR A 37 -14.71 3.69 6.65
N SER A 38 -14.03 3.42 7.77
CA SER A 38 -13.21 4.43 8.43
C SER A 38 -12.05 4.90 7.55
N LEU A 39 -11.46 4.01 6.73
CA LEU A 39 -10.41 4.38 5.80
C LEU A 39 -10.90 5.30 4.68
N LYS A 40 -12.12 5.08 4.18
CA LYS A 40 -12.71 5.95 3.13
C LYS A 40 -12.83 7.41 3.57
N THR A 41 -13.08 7.65 4.85
CA THR A 41 -13.25 9.02 5.37
C THR A 41 -11.93 9.71 5.67
N LYS A 42 -10.78 9.02 5.56
CA LYS A 42 -9.47 9.61 5.79
C LYS A 42 -9.05 10.48 4.61
N THR A 43 -8.91 11.78 4.89
CA THR A 43 -8.36 12.79 3.97
C THR A 43 -6.84 12.88 4.03
N SER A 44 -6.26 12.54 5.19
CA SER A 44 -4.81 12.50 5.37
C SER A 44 -4.22 11.27 4.71
N LYS A 45 -3.28 11.49 3.78
CA LYS A 45 -2.50 10.45 3.10
C LYS A 45 -1.85 9.48 4.09
N ASN A 46 -1.24 10.02 5.15
CA ASN A 46 -0.52 9.23 6.14
C ASN A 46 -1.48 8.40 7.00
N GLU A 47 -2.60 8.99 7.44
CA GLU A 47 -3.62 8.26 8.22
C GLU A 47 -4.26 7.14 7.40
N PHE A 48 -4.54 7.39 6.11
CA PHE A 48 -5.06 6.38 5.21
C PHE A 48 -4.10 5.21 5.06
N ARG A 49 -2.83 5.49 4.76
CA ARG A 49 -1.81 4.46 4.52
C ARG A 49 -1.49 3.65 5.76
N ASP A 50 -1.30 4.30 6.92
CA ASP A 50 -1.11 3.62 8.21
C ASP A 50 -2.31 2.73 8.55
N GLY A 51 -3.53 3.25 8.38
CA GLY A 51 -4.73 2.44 8.58
C GLY A 51 -4.84 1.25 7.62
N CYS A 52 -4.36 1.41 6.38
CA CYS A 52 -4.32 0.31 5.41
C CYS A 52 -3.32 -0.78 5.82
N LEU A 53 -2.12 -0.41 6.25
CA LEU A 53 -1.12 -1.36 6.75
C LEU A 53 -1.65 -2.10 7.99
N LYS A 54 -2.30 -1.40 8.92
CA LYS A 54 -2.97 -2.02 10.08
C LYS A 54 -4.11 -2.97 9.67
N LEU A 55 -4.82 -2.67 8.58
CA LEU A 55 -5.85 -3.56 8.05
C LEU A 55 -5.21 -4.81 7.42
N ALA A 56 -4.10 -4.67 6.70
CA ALA A 56 -3.33 -5.81 6.19
C ALA A 56 -2.79 -6.68 7.33
N ASP A 57 -2.23 -6.09 8.39
CA ASP A 57 -1.76 -6.81 9.59
C ASP A 57 -2.90 -7.62 10.24
N TYR A 58 -4.09 -7.04 10.32
CA TYR A 58 -5.27 -7.74 10.79
C TYR A 58 -5.65 -8.92 9.88
N LEU A 59 -5.64 -8.73 8.56
CA LEU A 59 -5.98 -9.77 7.58
C LEU A 59 -4.99 -10.94 7.62
N ILE A 60 -3.69 -10.66 7.67
CA ILE A 60 -2.63 -11.66 7.84
C ILE A 60 -2.89 -12.48 9.12
N LYS A 61 -3.17 -11.80 10.24
CA LYS A 61 -3.46 -12.47 11.52
C LYS A 61 -4.68 -13.38 11.49
N ILE A 62 -5.74 -13.01 10.76
CA ILE A 62 -6.94 -13.86 10.67
C ILE A 62 -6.80 -14.97 9.64
N LYS A 63 -5.94 -14.84 8.61
CA LYS A 63 -5.68 -15.92 7.64
C LYS A 63 -5.20 -17.18 8.36
N ASP A 64 -4.31 -17.04 9.34
CA ASP A 64 -3.75 -18.19 10.08
C ASP A 64 -4.70 -18.76 11.13
N LYS A 65 -5.95 -18.28 11.17
CA LYS A 65 -7.00 -18.70 12.10
C LYS A 65 -8.28 -19.09 11.35
N PRO A 66 -8.23 -20.13 10.49
CA PRO A 66 -9.43 -20.65 9.88
C PRO A 66 -10.38 -21.19 10.97
N PRO A 67 -11.71 -21.07 10.80
CA PRO A 67 -12.65 -21.62 11.76
C PRO A 67 -12.53 -23.14 11.93
N ASP A 68 -12.79 -23.63 13.14
CA ASP A 68 -12.84 -25.07 13.40
C ASP A 68 -13.91 -25.77 12.54
N TYR A 69 -13.63 -27.01 12.13
CA TYR A 69 -14.52 -27.84 11.31
C TYR A 69 -14.87 -27.19 9.96
N THR A 70 -13.92 -26.46 9.38
CA THR A 70 -13.99 -25.92 8.01
C THR A 70 -12.73 -26.27 7.23
N ASP A 71 -12.75 -26.07 5.92
CA ASP A 71 -11.60 -26.32 5.03
C ASP A 71 -10.63 -25.12 5.07
N PRO A 72 -9.43 -25.24 5.69
CA PRO A 72 -8.49 -24.13 5.80
C PRO A 72 -8.12 -23.50 4.45
N ASN A 73 -8.08 -24.29 3.38
CA ASN A 73 -7.71 -23.82 2.05
C ASN A 73 -8.75 -22.85 1.46
N ARG A 74 -10.01 -22.94 1.90
CA ARG A 74 -11.09 -22.06 1.46
C ARG A 74 -11.24 -20.80 2.28
N TRP A 75 -10.55 -20.70 3.42
CA TRP A 75 -10.72 -19.56 4.33
C TRP A 75 -10.39 -18.21 3.68
N VAL A 76 -9.21 -18.09 3.08
CA VAL A 76 -8.79 -16.87 2.36
C VAL A 76 -9.68 -16.58 1.14
N PRO A 77 -10.00 -17.56 0.27
CA PRO A 77 -10.98 -17.37 -0.82
C PRO A 77 -12.35 -16.86 -0.34
N VAL A 78 -12.88 -17.41 0.76
CA VAL A 78 -14.16 -16.97 1.36
C VAL A 78 -14.09 -15.50 1.77
N LEU A 79 -13.01 -15.09 2.45
CA LEU A 79 -12.81 -13.70 2.84
C LEU A 79 -12.68 -12.78 1.61
N LYS A 80 -11.88 -13.16 0.61
CA LYS A 80 -11.68 -12.39 -0.63
C LYS A 80 -12.99 -12.17 -1.38
N ASN A 81 -13.80 -13.22 -1.52
CA ASN A 81 -15.07 -13.13 -2.23
C ASN A 81 -16.08 -12.28 -1.46
N HIS A 82 -16.16 -12.44 -0.14
CA HIS A 82 -17.13 -11.72 0.67
C HIS A 82 -16.79 -10.23 0.82
N PHE A 83 -15.52 -9.89 1.05
CA PHE A 83 -15.12 -8.52 1.36
C PHE A 83 -14.41 -7.78 0.21
N GLY A 84 -14.01 -8.47 -0.87
CA GLY A 84 -13.17 -7.89 -1.92
C GLY A 84 -13.72 -6.61 -2.55
N HIS A 85 -15.05 -6.51 -2.68
CA HIS A 85 -15.71 -5.29 -3.18
C HIS A 85 -15.39 -4.05 -2.32
N LYS A 86 -15.23 -4.20 -1.00
CA LYS A 86 -14.96 -3.08 -0.08
C LYS A 86 -13.57 -2.49 -0.27
N PHE A 87 -12.60 -3.31 -0.67
CA PHE A 87 -11.23 -2.88 -0.93
C PHE A 87 -11.08 -2.24 -2.31
N LYS A 88 -11.89 -2.63 -3.30
CA LYS A 88 -11.90 -1.98 -4.63
C LYS A 88 -12.23 -0.48 -4.54
N GLU A 89 -13.00 -0.09 -3.54
CA GLU A 89 -13.40 1.30 -3.30
C GLU A 89 -12.32 2.11 -2.54
N LEU A 90 -11.21 1.48 -2.12
CA LEU A 90 -10.11 2.14 -1.42
C LEU A 90 -8.96 2.45 -2.39
N SER A 91 -9.21 3.29 -3.39
CA SER A 91 -8.22 3.62 -4.44
C SER A 91 -7.37 4.86 -4.14
N GLN A 92 -7.76 5.67 -3.15
CA GLN A 92 -7.06 6.90 -2.79
C GLN A 92 -5.64 6.65 -2.23
N HIS A 93 -4.78 7.67 -2.33
CA HIS A 93 -3.44 7.69 -1.70
C HIS A 93 -2.52 6.49 -2.03
N GLY A 94 -2.67 5.89 -3.21
CA GLY A 94 -1.90 4.70 -3.64
C GLY A 94 -2.64 3.38 -3.48
N GLY A 95 -3.87 3.42 -2.97
CA GLY A 95 -4.80 2.31 -2.84
C GLY A 95 -4.59 1.47 -1.58
N CYS A 96 -5.60 0.68 -1.22
CA CYS A 96 -5.53 -0.26 -0.11
C CYS A 96 -6.05 -1.65 -0.55
N PRO A 97 -5.17 -2.52 -1.09
CA PRO A 97 -5.55 -3.87 -1.51
C PRO A 97 -5.81 -4.79 -0.31
N MET A 98 -6.60 -5.84 -0.54
CA MET A 98 -6.86 -6.88 0.44
C MET A 98 -5.68 -7.86 0.49
N ILE A 99 -4.82 -7.72 1.50
CA ILE A 99 -3.56 -8.46 1.64
C ILE A 99 -3.67 -9.52 2.74
N PHE A 100 -3.10 -10.70 2.46
CA PHE A 100 -3.04 -11.82 3.41
C PHE A 100 -1.63 -12.37 3.64
N GLU A 101 -0.62 -11.89 2.90
CA GLU A 101 0.77 -12.30 3.07
C GLU A 101 1.62 -11.12 3.57
N GLN A 102 2.59 -11.41 4.44
CA GLN A 102 3.53 -10.39 4.93
C GLN A 102 4.31 -9.74 3.78
N LYS A 103 4.79 -10.54 2.82
CA LYS A 103 5.50 -10.03 1.64
C LYS A 103 4.70 -8.99 0.84
N ASP A 104 3.38 -9.18 0.72
CA ASP A 104 2.53 -8.29 -0.06
C ASP A 104 2.26 -6.99 0.72
N ARG A 105 2.23 -7.06 2.05
CA ARG A 105 2.14 -5.91 2.96
C ARG A 105 3.42 -5.07 2.91
N ASP A 106 4.58 -5.72 2.95
CA ASP A 106 5.88 -5.06 2.84
C ASP A 106 6.05 -4.39 1.45
N LEU A 107 5.55 -5.05 0.39
CA LEU A 107 5.50 -4.48 -0.95
C LEU A 107 4.56 -3.27 -1.03
N LEU A 108 3.43 -3.29 -0.33
CA LEU A 108 2.51 -2.15 -0.26
C LEU A 108 3.16 -0.95 0.44
N GLU A 109 3.88 -1.17 1.54
CA GLU A 109 4.65 -0.14 2.24
C GLU A 109 5.70 0.47 1.30
N LEU A 110 6.47 -0.38 0.60
CA LEU A 110 7.46 0.07 -0.39
C LEU A 110 6.83 0.87 -1.53
N LYS A 111 5.63 0.48 -1.99
CA LYS A 111 4.87 1.23 -3.00
C LYS A 111 4.51 2.63 -2.49
N TYR A 112 4.10 2.76 -1.23
CA TYR A 112 3.81 4.08 -0.65
C TYR A 112 5.06 4.95 -0.57
N ASP A 113 6.20 4.37 -0.17
CA ASP A 113 7.48 5.08 -0.17
C ASP A 113 7.89 5.56 -1.56
N ALA A 114 7.68 4.72 -2.59
CA ALA A 114 7.97 5.09 -3.97
C ALA A 114 7.08 6.24 -4.47
N LEU A 115 5.80 6.26 -4.07
CA LEU A 115 4.91 7.39 -4.38
C LEU A 115 5.38 8.68 -3.70
N ASP A 116 5.77 8.61 -2.43
CA ASP A 116 6.27 9.77 -1.69
C ASP A 116 7.60 10.29 -2.24
N PHE A 117 8.46 9.36 -2.67
CA PHE A 117 9.67 9.71 -3.40
C PHE A 117 9.34 10.48 -4.68
N CYS A 118 8.42 9.99 -5.51
CA CYS A 118 8.02 10.65 -6.75
C CYS A 118 7.43 12.05 -6.50
N GLU A 119 6.55 12.20 -5.51
CA GLU A 119 5.96 13.49 -5.14
C GLU A 119 7.05 14.50 -4.74
N LYS A 120 7.91 14.14 -3.78
CA LYS A 120 8.97 15.02 -3.27
C LYS A 120 10.04 15.32 -4.32
N ASN A 121 10.39 14.34 -5.14
CA ASN A 121 11.29 14.51 -6.28
C ASN A 121 10.74 15.56 -7.26
N ASN A 122 9.44 15.47 -7.59
CA ASN A 122 8.80 16.43 -8.48
C ASN A 122 8.75 17.85 -7.87
N GLU A 123 8.58 17.97 -6.55
CA GLU A 123 8.66 19.26 -5.87
C GLU A 123 10.03 19.91 -6.00
N TYR A 124 11.12 19.17 -5.74
CA TYR A 124 12.47 19.70 -5.94
C TYR A 124 12.75 20.03 -7.40
N GLN A 125 12.31 19.18 -8.35
CA GLN A 125 12.46 19.48 -9.77
C GLN A 125 11.74 20.78 -10.15
N LYS A 126 10.54 21.05 -9.64
CA LYS A 126 9.83 22.31 -9.87
C LYS A 126 10.57 23.50 -9.28
N LYS A 127 11.05 23.41 -8.04
CA LYS A 127 11.83 24.47 -7.38
C LYS A 127 13.11 24.80 -8.14
N LEU A 128 13.85 23.76 -8.53
CA LEU A 128 15.14 23.90 -9.21
C LEU A 128 15.01 24.20 -10.70
N ASN A 129 13.83 24.06 -11.31
CA ASN A 129 13.62 24.28 -12.75
C ASN A 129 14.06 25.67 -13.21
N ALA A 130 13.91 26.70 -12.35
CA ALA A 130 14.36 28.06 -12.64
C ALA A 130 15.88 28.17 -12.88
N PHE A 131 16.66 27.26 -12.29
CA PHE A 131 18.12 27.22 -12.40
C PHE A 131 18.60 26.22 -13.44
N LYS A 132 17.70 25.51 -14.12
CA LYS A 132 18.06 24.50 -15.11
C LYS A 132 18.59 25.16 -16.38
N LYS A 133 19.77 24.73 -16.85
CA LYS A 133 20.31 25.22 -18.13
C LYS A 133 19.43 24.73 -19.28
N ARG A 134 19.09 25.61 -20.22
CA ARG A 134 18.30 25.29 -21.41
C ARG A 134 18.96 24.15 -22.19
N GLY A 135 18.21 23.09 -22.49
CA GLY A 135 18.70 21.93 -23.24
C GLY A 135 19.67 21.02 -22.46
N SER A 136 19.81 21.20 -21.14
CA SER A 136 20.73 20.41 -20.30
C SER A 136 20.01 19.78 -19.11
N SER A 137 20.59 18.71 -18.56
CA SER A 137 20.23 18.13 -17.26
C SER A 137 20.92 18.81 -16.08
N THR A 138 21.79 19.80 -16.34
CA THR A 138 22.56 20.50 -15.30
C THR A 138 21.88 21.78 -14.82
N TYR A 139 22.04 22.06 -13.53
CA TYR A 139 21.56 23.28 -12.88
C TYR A 139 22.72 24.26 -12.72
N ASN A 140 22.45 25.55 -12.89
CA ASN A 140 23.39 26.62 -12.67
C ASN A 140 22.82 27.61 -11.66
N CYS A 141 23.38 27.62 -10.47
CA CYS A 141 22.95 28.52 -9.42
C CYS A 141 23.52 29.94 -9.56
N ASN A 142 24.55 30.20 -10.39
CA ASN A 142 25.20 31.52 -10.48
C ASN A 142 25.52 32.15 -9.10
N ASN A 143 26.03 31.36 -8.15
CA ASN A 143 26.29 31.75 -6.75
C ASN A 143 25.04 32.16 -5.93
N ASP A 144 23.82 31.86 -6.42
CA ASP A 144 22.60 32.02 -5.63
C ASP A 144 22.59 31.04 -4.44
N ALA A 145 22.65 31.61 -3.23
CA ALA A 145 22.75 30.83 -2.00
C ALA A 145 21.53 29.92 -1.77
N LYS A 146 20.34 30.34 -2.20
CA LYS A 146 19.11 29.55 -2.05
C LYS A 146 19.15 28.34 -2.98
N CYS A 147 19.55 28.53 -4.24
CA CYS A 147 19.74 27.44 -5.20
C CYS A 147 20.78 26.43 -4.72
N ILE A 148 21.92 26.90 -4.21
CA ILE A 148 22.98 26.02 -3.68
C ILE A 148 22.45 25.20 -2.50
N SER A 149 21.73 25.85 -1.57
CA SER A 149 21.12 25.18 -0.43
C SER A 149 20.10 24.12 -0.86
N GLU A 150 19.16 24.48 -1.74
CA GLU A 150 18.12 23.55 -2.24
C GLU A 150 18.73 22.37 -3.03
N CYS A 151 19.77 22.60 -3.84
CA CYS A 151 20.48 21.54 -4.54
C CYS A 151 21.20 20.59 -3.58
N THR A 152 21.82 21.13 -2.53
CA THR A 152 22.53 20.33 -1.52
C THR A 152 21.56 19.49 -0.70
N GLU A 153 20.45 20.08 -0.27
CA GLU A 153 19.37 19.38 0.43
C GLU A 153 18.78 18.27 -0.44
N TYR A 154 18.45 18.58 -1.70
CA TYR A 154 17.91 17.61 -2.64
C TYR A 154 18.88 16.46 -2.91
N SER A 155 20.17 16.75 -3.14
CA SER A 155 21.20 15.72 -3.38
C SER A 155 21.35 14.79 -2.17
N THR A 156 21.42 15.37 -0.97
CA THR A 156 21.51 14.60 0.29
C THR A 156 20.29 13.70 0.49
N TRP A 157 19.09 14.24 0.30
CA TRP A 157 17.84 13.49 0.37
C TRP A 157 17.77 12.37 -0.68
N PHE A 158 18.16 12.66 -1.93
CA PHE A 158 18.13 11.71 -3.04
C PHE A 158 19.09 10.53 -2.79
N ILE A 159 20.33 10.81 -2.35
CA ILE A 159 21.31 9.77 -2.00
C ILE A 159 20.80 8.90 -0.86
N SER A 160 20.22 9.51 0.18
CA SER A 160 19.61 8.78 1.30
C SER A 160 18.48 7.86 0.83
N LYS A 161 17.58 8.35 -0.03
CA LYS A 161 16.48 7.54 -0.57
C LYS A 161 16.95 6.45 -1.54
N LYS A 162 17.98 6.71 -2.34
CA LYS A 162 18.62 5.69 -3.17
C LYS A 162 19.09 4.51 -2.32
N LYS A 163 19.84 4.79 -1.24
CA LYS A 163 20.31 3.74 -0.32
C LYS A 163 19.14 2.96 0.30
N TYR A 164 18.09 3.67 0.75
CA TYR A 164 16.88 3.04 1.29
C TYR A 164 16.25 2.03 0.31
N PHE A 165 16.08 2.41 -0.96
CA PHE A 165 15.49 1.52 -1.96
C PHE A 165 16.43 0.37 -2.37
N GLU A 166 17.75 0.60 -2.37
CA GLU A 166 18.74 -0.46 -2.63
C GLU A 166 18.70 -1.55 -1.55
N GLU A 167 18.58 -1.18 -0.28
CA GLU A 167 18.43 -2.12 0.84
C GLU A 167 17.12 -2.92 0.76
N LYS A 168 16.06 -2.31 0.22
CA LYS A 168 14.73 -2.92 0.07
C LYS A 168 14.58 -3.75 -1.21
N LYS A 169 15.59 -3.78 -2.09
CA LYS A 169 15.57 -4.53 -3.35
C LYS A 169 15.39 -6.04 -3.16
N GLY A 170 15.75 -6.59 -1.99
CA GLY A 170 15.50 -8.00 -1.66
C GLY A 170 14.05 -8.35 -1.35
N LEU A 171 13.14 -7.36 -1.27
CA LEU A 171 11.70 -7.57 -1.03
C LEU A 171 10.87 -7.67 -2.33
N THR A 172 11.48 -7.42 -3.48
CA THR A 172 10.87 -7.48 -4.83
C THR A 172 11.45 -8.62 -5.64
#